data_AF-A0A9D0KM18-F1
#
_entry.id   AF-A0A9D0KM18-F1
#
_cell.length_a   1.000
_cell.length_b   1.000
_cell.length_c   1.000
_cell.angle_alpha   90.00
_cell.angle_beta   90.00
_cell.angle_gamma   90.00
#
_symmetry.space_group_name_H-M   'P 1'
#
loop_
_entity.id
_entity.type
_entity.pdbx_description
1 polymer ?
#
loop_
_entity_poly.entity_id
_entity_poly.type
_entity_poly.pdbx_seq_one_letter_code
_entity_poly.pdbx_strand_id
1 'polypeptide(L)'
;MGDKIKVASQWLESCAGCHMSFLDIDERIVELLKHVELSSTPITDLKHPPEEGVDVGILTGGIGNEEEAEEARLMRSRCKILIAMGDCAVTGGICTMRNFFDKEEVLRRGYIETESTVDGEIPQHEDLTPLTEKVMPVDEIVPVDIYLPGCPPSADAIWYVLTELLAGRMPKLEGKVLKYGMDGG
;
A
#
# COMPACT_ATOMS: atom_id res chain seq x y z
N MET A 1 12.16 28.32 -7.09
CA MET A 1 11.35 27.22 -6.52
C MET A 1 12.19 25.98 -6.76
N GLY A 2 12.82 25.42 -5.72
CA GLY A 2 13.66 24.23 -5.89
C GLY A 2 12.82 23.05 -6.39
N ASP A 3 13.46 22.05 -7.00
CA ASP A 3 12.77 20.84 -7.44
C ASP A 3 12.13 20.16 -6.22
N LYS A 4 10.80 19.96 -6.29
CA LYS A 4 10.04 19.26 -5.26
C LYS A 4 10.34 17.77 -5.33
N ILE A 5 10.28 17.09 -4.18
CA ILE A 5 10.37 15.63 -4.11
C ILE A 5 9.10 15.04 -4.73
N LYS A 6 9.26 14.18 -5.74
CA LYS A 6 8.14 13.49 -6.37
C LYS A 6 7.79 12.24 -5.58
N VAL A 7 6.51 12.11 -5.20
CA VAL A 7 5.99 10.97 -4.45
C VAL A 7 4.86 10.32 -5.22
N ALA A 8 4.94 9.00 -5.41
CA ALA A 8 3.83 8.18 -5.93
C ALA A 8 3.38 7.19 -4.86
N SER A 9 2.12 6.76 -4.92
CA SER A 9 1.61 5.70 -4.05
C SER A 9 0.58 4.83 -4.76
N GLN A 10 0.38 3.61 -4.28
CA GLN A 10 -0.62 2.70 -4.84
C GLN A 10 -1.32 1.88 -3.73
N TRP A 11 -2.60 1.58 -3.96
CA TRP A 11 -3.37 0.59 -3.19
C TRP A 11 -3.27 -0.76 -3.88
N LEU A 12 -2.82 -1.76 -3.14
CA LEU A 12 -2.85 -3.16 -3.56
C LEU A 12 -4.01 -3.85 -2.82
N GLU A 13 -3.78 -5.04 -2.24
CA GLU A 13 -4.75 -5.72 -1.37
C GLU A 13 -4.90 -4.95 -0.04
N SER A 14 -5.66 -3.86 -0.07
CA SER A 14 -5.66 -2.78 0.91
C SER A 14 -7.08 -2.35 1.31
N CYS A 15 -7.25 -1.90 2.55
CA CYS A 15 -8.49 -1.30 3.05
C CYS A 15 -8.52 0.24 2.93
N ALA A 16 -7.54 0.86 2.26
CA ALA A 16 -7.32 2.30 2.17
C ALA A 16 -6.99 3.02 3.50
N GLY A 17 -7.03 2.33 4.65
CA GLY A 17 -6.79 2.94 5.97
C GLY A 17 -5.42 3.60 6.12
N CYS A 18 -4.38 3.09 5.44
CA CYS A 18 -3.05 3.69 5.46
C CYS A 18 -3.04 5.08 4.80
N HIS A 19 -3.78 5.27 3.71
CA HIS A 19 -3.93 6.57 3.07
C HIS A 19 -4.83 7.49 3.89
N MET A 20 -5.84 6.97 4.59
CA MET A 20 -6.61 7.78 5.53
C MET A 20 -5.72 8.30 6.65
N SER A 21 -4.85 7.47 7.23
CA SER A 21 -3.92 7.94 8.25
C SER A 21 -2.86 8.92 7.71
N PHE A 22 -2.48 8.81 6.43
CA PHE A 22 -1.70 9.85 5.76
C PHE A 22 -2.47 11.17 5.66
N LEU A 23 -3.78 11.14 5.43
CA LEU A 23 -4.61 12.35 5.42
C LEU A 23 -4.88 12.89 6.83
N ASP A 24 -4.87 12.03 7.86
CA ASP A 24 -4.95 12.41 9.28
C ASP A 24 -3.70 13.16 9.79
N ILE A 25 -2.75 13.52 8.91
CA ILE A 25 -1.76 14.56 9.24
C ILE A 25 -2.40 15.96 9.29
N ASP A 26 -3.69 16.07 8.95
CA ASP A 26 -4.53 17.26 9.04
C ASP A 26 -3.93 18.45 8.29
N GLU A 27 -3.80 19.61 8.92
CA GLU A 27 -3.26 20.83 8.31
C GLU A 27 -1.81 20.69 7.83
N ARG A 28 -1.07 19.69 8.35
CA ARG A 28 0.33 19.44 7.94
C ARG A 28 0.44 19.05 6.48
N ILE A 29 -0.64 18.55 5.85
CA ILE A 29 -0.66 18.27 4.41
C ILE A 29 -0.36 19.52 3.58
N VAL A 30 -0.84 20.70 4.02
CA VAL A 30 -0.61 21.97 3.32
C VAL A 30 0.87 22.35 3.36
N GLU A 31 1.55 22.06 4.47
CA GLU A 31 3.00 22.26 4.57
C GLU A 31 3.76 21.23 3.73
N LEU A 32 3.35 19.96 3.75
CA LEU A 32 3.96 18.90 2.96
C LEU A 32 3.98 19.23 1.48
N LEU A 33 2.85 19.69 0.93
CA LEU A 33 2.68 20.01 -0.49
C LEU A 33 3.53 21.20 -0.98
N LYS A 34 4.15 21.97 -0.07
CA LYS A 34 5.15 22.98 -0.44
C LYS A 34 6.47 22.33 -0.88
N HIS A 35 6.79 21.15 -0.36
CA HIS A 35 8.05 20.43 -0.59
C HIS A 35 7.89 19.18 -1.46
N VAL A 36 6.67 18.62 -1.51
CA VAL A 36 6.33 17.40 -2.24
C VAL A 36 5.43 17.69 -3.43
N GLU A 37 5.65 16.96 -4.52
CA GLU A 37 4.72 16.81 -5.63
C GLU A 37 4.11 15.40 -5.59
N LEU A 38 2.79 15.32 -5.40
CA LEU A 38 2.06 14.06 -5.49
C LEU A 38 1.81 13.71 -6.95
N SER A 39 2.41 12.61 -7.37
CA SER A 39 2.34 12.04 -8.71
C SER A 39 1.11 11.12 -8.82
N SER A 40 1.27 9.92 -9.37
CA SER A 40 0.25 8.86 -9.36
C SER A 40 0.02 8.37 -7.95
N THR A 41 -1.20 8.63 -7.47
CA THR A 41 -1.71 8.19 -6.19
C THR A 41 -3.21 7.93 -6.34
N PRO A 42 -3.84 7.10 -5.49
CA PRO A 42 -5.29 6.92 -5.49
C PRO A 42 -6.09 8.20 -5.19
N ILE A 43 -5.44 9.27 -4.72
CA ILE A 43 -6.06 10.58 -4.43
C ILE A 43 -5.78 11.62 -5.54
N THR A 44 -5.15 11.22 -6.65
CA THR A 44 -4.91 12.05 -7.84
C THR A 44 -5.44 11.32 -9.09
N ASP A 45 -5.54 12.04 -10.21
CA ASP A 45 -6.07 11.45 -11.47
C ASP A 45 -5.01 10.69 -12.28
N LEU A 46 -3.73 10.72 -11.86
CA LEU A 46 -2.61 10.09 -12.55
C LEU A 46 -2.57 8.59 -12.30
N LYS A 47 -2.60 7.79 -13.38
CA LYS A 47 -2.83 6.34 -13.31
C LYS A 47 -1.62 5.51 -12.94
N HIS A 48 -0.44 5.88 -13.43
CA HIS A 48 0.79 5.17 -13.13
C HIS A 48 1.91 6.14 -12.76
N PRO A 49 2.89 5.70 -11.97
CA PRO A 49 4.11 6.48 -11.74
C PRO A 49 4.73 6.87 -13.09
N PRO A 50 5.23 8.10 -13.25
CA PRO A 50 5.81 8.59 -14.50
C PRO A 50 6.96 7.70 -14.98
N GLU A 51 7.16 7.63 -16.30
CA GLU A 51 8.28 6.87 -16.89
C GLU A 51 9.65 7.43 -16.49
N GLU A 52 9.76 8.74 -16.25
CA GLU A 52 10.99 9.35 -15.72
C GLU A 52 11.29 8.98 -14.26
N GLY A 53 10.33 8.35 -13.57
CA GLY A 53 10.43 7.92 -12.18
C GLY A 53 10.12 9.01 -11.14
N VAL A 54 10.02 8.56 -9.89
CA VAL A 54 9.77 9.37 -8.69
C VAL A 54 10.85 9.16 -7.65
N ASP A 55 10.96 10.08 -6.70
CA ASP A 55 11.93 9.97 -5.61
C ASP A 55 11.49 8.96 -4.56
N VAL A 56 10.19 8.93 -4.23
CA VAL A 56 9.60 8.02 -3.25
C VAL A 56 8.36 7.34 -3.83
N GLY A 57 8.37 6.01 -3.84
CA GLY A 57 7.20 5.17 -4.09
C GLY A 57 6.67 4.60 -2.79
N ILE A 58 5.35 4.58 -2.60
CA ILE A 58 4.71 4.05 -1.40
C ILE A 58 3.70 2.97 -1.81
N LEU A 59 3.90 1.74 -1.36
CA LEU A 59 2.95 0.65 -1.56
C LEU A 59 2.21 0.36 -0.25
N THR A 60 0.89 0.31 -0.33
CA THR A 60 0.01 -0.11 0.77
C THR A 60 -0.77 -1.35 0.35
N GLY A 61 -1.11 -2.19 1.32
CA GLY A 61 -1.77 -3.47 1.02
C GLY A 61 -0.77 -4.59 0.71
N GLY A 62 -1.25 -5.82 0.79
CA GLY A 62 -0.49 -7.01 0.37
C GLY A 62 -0.63 -7.27 -1.14
N ILE A 63 -0.22 -8.45 -1.58
CA ILE A 63 -0.32 -8.92 -2.97
C ILE A 63 -1.26 -10.12 -2.99
N GLY A 64 -2.51 -9.91 -3.40
CA GLY A 64 -3.57 -10.92 -3.46
C GLY A 64 -4.01 -11.30 -4.88
N ASN A 65 -3.61 -10.55 -5.90
CA ASN A 65 -3.85 -10.87 -7.31
C ASN A 65 -2.64 -10.54 -8.21
N GLU A 66 -2.67 -10.99 -9.47
CA GLU A 66 -1.53 -10.84 -10.39
C GLU A 66 -1.26 -9.38 -10.81
N GLU A 67 -2.30 -8.57 -10.96
CA GLU A 67 -2.21 -7.14 -11.32
C GLU A 67 -1.51 -6.34 -10.22
N GLU A 68 -1.81 -6.62 -8.96
CA GLU A 68 -1.10 -6.03 -7.82
C GLU A 68 0.39 -6.37 -7.83
N ALA A 69 0.76 -7.59 -8.23
CA ALA A 69 2.16 -7.98 -8.38
C ALA A 69 2.84 -7.22 -9.52
N GLU A 70 2.12 -6.94 -10.61
CA GLU A 70 2.60 -6.09 -11.71
C GLU A 70 2.77 -4.63 -11.28
N GLU A 71 1.78 -4.05 -10.60
CA GLU A 71 1.81 -2.70 -10.05
C GLU A 71 2.96 -2.51 -9.04
N ALA A 72 3.22 -3.51 -8.19
CA ALA A 72 4.36 -3.49 -7.27
C ALA A 72 5.70 -3.44 -8.02
N ARG A 73 5.87 -4.26 -9.07
CA ARG A 73 7.07 -4.24 -9.94
C ARG A 73 7.19 -2.92 -10.69
N LEU A 74 6.08 -2.38 -11.19
CA LEU A 74 6.03 -1.10 -11.88
C LEU A 74 6.49 0.03 -10.98
N MET A 75 5.91 0.16 -9.79
CA MET A 75 6.30 1.15 -8.78
C MET A 75 7.79 1.01 -8.44
N ARG A 76 8.25 -0.21 -8.15
CA ARG A 76 9.68 -0.46 -7.84
C ARG A 76 10.61 -0.02 -8.96
N SER A 77 10.25 -0.27 -10.22
CA SER A 77 11.06 0.12 -11.38
C SER A 77 11.11 1.63 -11.60
N ARG A 78 10.13 2.37 -11.04
CA ARG A 78 9.95 3.81 -11.23
C ARG A 78 10.14 4.63 -9.96
N CYS A 79 10.70 4.07 -8.89
CA CYS A 79 11.03 4.83 -7.68
C CYS A 79 12.48 4.60 -7.20
N LYS A 80 13.07 5.65 -6.62
CA LYS A 80 14.40 5.55 -5.99
C LYS A 80 14.31 4.87 -4.62
N ILE A 81 13.36 5.29 -3.79
CA ILE A 81 13.08 4.70 -2.47
C ILE A 81 11.67 4.12 -2.50
N LEU A 82 11.52 2.85 -2.14
CA LEU A 82 10.24 2.17 -1.98
C LEU A 82 9.92 1.97 -0.50
N ILE A 83 8.75 2.44 -0.09
CA ILE A 83 8.20 2.27 1.26
C ILE A 83 7.06 1.24 1.22
N ALA A 84 7.16 0.16 1.97
CA ALA A 84 6.02 -0.68 2.32
C ALA A 84 5.33 -0.06 3.54
N MET A 85 4.12 0.49 3.36
CA MET A 85 3.40 1.23 4.38
C MET A 85 2.15 0.46 4.83
N GLY A 86 2.17 0.10 6.11
CA GLY A 86 1.12 -0.63 6.82
C GLY A 86 1.36 -2.13 6.92
N ASP A 87 0.74 -2.77 7.91
CA ASP A 87 0.95 -4.19 8.22
C ASP A 87 0.60 -5.11 7.04
N CYS A 88 -0.37 -4.72 6.20
CA CYS A 88 -0.66 -5.46 4.97
C CYS A 88 0.53 -5.46 4.01
N ALA A 89 1.21 -4.32 3.81
CA ALA A 89 2.36 -4.26 2.92
C ALA A 89 3.62 -4.89 3.54
N VAL A 90 3.78 -4.75 4.85
CA VAL A 90 4.97 -5.22 5.60
C VAL A 90 4.93 -6.71 5.91
N THR A 91 3.75 -7.28 6.19
CA THR A 91 3.60 -8.68 6.65
C THR A 91 2.45 -9.43 5.98
N GLY A 92 1.73 -8.81 5.04
CA GLY A 92 0.52 -9.35 4.41
C GLY A 92 -0.78 -9.00 5.17
N GLY A 93 -0.71 -8.75 6.49
CA GLY A 93 -1.84 -8.24 7.28
C GLY A 93 -3.05 -9.16 7.33
N ILE A 94 -4.24 -8.59 7.56
CA ILE A 94 -5.48 -9.36 7.78
C ILE A 94 -5.88 -10.21 6.56
N CYS A 95 -5.52 -9.78 5.35
CA CYS A 95 -5.87 -10.49 4.12
C CYS A 95 -5.18 -11.86 4.01
N THR A 96 -4.05 -12.07 4.71
CA THR A 96 -3.41 -13.40 4.80
C THR A 96 -4.24 -14.44 5.53
N MET A 97 -5.32 -14.05 6.22
CA MET A 97 -6.27 -15.01 6.78
C MET A 97 -6.92 -15.90 5.71
N ARG A 98 -6.96 -15.49 4.44
CA ARG A 98 -7.42 -16.37 3.35
C ARG A 98 -6.44 -17.50 3.05
N ASN A 99 -5.17 -17.36 3.42
CA ASN A 99 -4.10 -18.32 3.08
C ASN A 99 -4.23 -19.69 3.78
N PHE A 100 -5.18 -19.82 4.72
CA PHE A 100 -5.53 -21.09 5.35
C PHE A 100 -6.47 -21.96 4.48
N PHE A 101 -6.98 -21.39 3.38
CA PHE A 101 -7.92 -22.03 2.46
C PHE A 101 -7.36 -21.99 1.04
N ASP A 102 -7.83 -22.90 0.19
CA ASP A 102 -7.52 -22.84 -1.24
C ASP A 102 -8.28 -21.67 -1.88
N LYS A 103 -7.70 -21.02 -2.90
CA LYS A 103 -8.31 -19.83 -3.54
C LYS A 103 -9.69 -20.14 -4.12
N GLU A 104 -9.89 -21.34 -4.65
CA GLU A 104 -11.17 -21.80 -5.19
C GLU A 104 -12.23 -21.91 -4.08
N GLU A 105 -11.85 -22.34 -2.88
CA GLU A 105 -12.77 -22.39 -1.73
C GLU A 105 -13.18 -20.99 -1.30
N VAL A 106 -12.24 -20.04 -1.27
CA VAL A 106 -12.51 -18.64 -0.94
C VAL A 106 -13.49 -18.02 -1.95
N LEU A 107 -13.27 -18.24 -3.25
CA LEU A 107 -14.16 -17.75 -4.31
C LEU A 107 -15.54 -18.41 -4.23
N ARG A 108 -15.60 -19.73 -4.03
CA ARG A 108 -16.86 -20.48 -3.88
C ARG A 108 -17.65 -19.98 -2.67
N ARG A 109 -16.99 -19.73 -1.54
CA ARG A 109 -17.63 -19.15 -0.36
C ARG A 109 -18.18 -17.76 -0.65
N GLY A 110 -17.39 -16.87 -1.29
CA GLY A 110 -17.75 -15.48 -1.53
C GLY A 110 -18.85 -15.26 -2.59
N TYR A 111 -18.93 -16.13 -3.60
CA TYR A 111 -19.81 -15.92 -4.75
C TYR A 111 -20.91 -16.96 -4.94
N ILE A 112 -20.85 -18.12 -4.25
CA ILE A 112 -21.83 -19.21 -4.43
C ILE A 112 -22.52 -19.57 -3.11
N GLU A 113 -21.76 -19.74 -2.02
CA GLU A 113 -22.29 -20.37 -0.79
C GLU A 113 -22.76 -19.39 0.29
N THR A 114 -22.55 -18.09 0.12
CA THR A 114 -23.11 -17.11 1.06
C THR A 114 -24.63 -17.19 1.07
N GLU A 115 -25.20 -17.08 2.27
CA GLU A 115 -26.61 -17.35 2.54
C GLU A 115 -27.56 -16.39 1.80
N SER A 116 -27.05 -15.21 1.43
CA SER A 116 -27.75 -14.18 0.66
C SER A 116 -27.59 -14.31 -0.86
N THR A 117 -26.75 -15.21 -1.36
CA THR A 117 -26.51 -15.36 -2.79
C THR A 117 -27.66 -16.09 -3.46
N VAL A 118 -28.11 -15.52 -4.58
CA VAL A 118 -29.12 -16.13 -5.47
C VAL A 118 -28.43 -16.40 -6.80
N ASP A 119 -28.59 -17.61 -7.35
CA ASP A 119 -28.01 -18.03 -8.63
C ASP A 119 -26.49 -17.78 -8.73
N GLY A 120 -25.76 -18.13 -7.66
CA GLY A 120 -24.34 -17.82 -7.52
C GLY A 120 -23.44 -18.49 -8.56
N GLU A 121 -22.49 -17.72 -9.08
CA GLU A 121 -21.44 -18.16 -9.99
C GLU A 121 -20.12 -17.45 -9.66
N ILE A 122 -18.99 -18.09 -9.91
CA ILE A 122 -17.68 -17.44 -9.77
C ILE A 122 -17.50 -16.50 -10.98
N PRO A 123 -17.27 -15.20 -10.78
CA PRO A 123 -17.06 -14.27 -11.89
C PRO A 123 -15.85 -14.66 -12.75
N GLN A 124 -16.05 -14.71 -14.06
CA GLN A 124 -14.99 -14.96 -15.05
C GLN A 124 -15.14 -13.96 -16.20
N HIS A 125 -14.13 -13.11 -16.40
CA HIS A 125 -14.07 -12.14 -17.49
C HIS A 125 -12.59 -11.86 -17.81
N GLU A 126 -12.28 -11.44 -19.04
CA GLU A 126 -10.91 -11.10 -19.43
C GLU A 126 -10.33 -9.90 -18.66
N ASP A 127 -11.21 -9.01 -18.21
CA ASP A 127 -10.85 -7.84 -17.38
C ASP A 127 -10.72 -8.17 -15.88
N LEU A 128 -11.00 -9.41 -15.46
CA LEU A 128 -10.86 -9.82 -14.07
C LEU A 128 -9.52 -10.52 -13.85
N THR A 129 -8.69 -9.89 -13.03
CA THR A 129 -7.39 -10.43 -12.64
C THR A 129 -7.57 -11.63 -11.71
N PRO A 130 -6.89 -12.77 -11.96
CA PRO A 130 -6.94 -13.92 -11.08
C PRO A 130 -6.25 -13.64 -9.74
N LEU A 131 -6.80 -14.23 -8.67
CA LEU A 131 -6.15 -14.23 -7.36
C LEU A 131 -4.84 -15.02 -7.40
N THR A 132 -3.83 -14.53 -6.69
CA THR A 132 -2.64 -15.31 -6.36
C THR A 132 -3.02 -16.47 -5.44
N GLU A 133 -2.19 -17.53 -5.45
CA GLU A 133 -2.38 -18.68 -4.54
C GLU A 133 -2.50 -18.24 -3.08
N LYS A 134 -1.71 -17.25 -2.67
CA LYS A 134 -1.69 -16.70 -1.31
C LYS A 134 -1.47 -15.21 -1.36
N VAL A 135 -2.04 -14.50 -0.39
CA VAL A 135 -1.66 -13.11 -0.12
C VAL A 135 -0.25 -13.09 0.44
N MET A 136 0.60 -12.24 -0.13
CA MET A 136 2.01 -12.07 0.27
C MET A 136 2.29 -10.61 0.66
N PRO A 137 3.27 -10.33 1.53
CA PRO A 137 3.79 -8.98 1.72
C PRO A 137 4.51 -8.49 0.45
N VAL A 138 4.75 -7.18 0.38
CA VAL A 138 5.35 -6.53 -0.81
C VAL A 138 6.78 -7.00 -1.07
N ASP A 139 7.54 -7.30 -0.01
CA ASP A 139 8.95 -7.70 -0.08
C ASP A 139 9.19 -9.11 -0.66
N GLU A 140 8.15 -9.94 -0.75
CA GLU A 140 8.19 -11.19 -1.51
C GLU A 140 8.18 -10.96 -3.03
N ILE A 141 7.72 -9.80 -3.52
CA ILE A 141 7.64 -9.48 -4.95
C ILE A 141 8.74 -8.52 -5.40
N VAL A 142 9.07 -7.51 -4.58
CA VAL A 142 10.05 -6.47 -4.92
C VAL A 142 10.88 -6.05 -3.71
N PRO A 143 12.16 -5.64 -3.87
CA PRO A 143 12.95 -5.16 -2.75
C PRO A 143 12.39 -3.83 -2.20
N VAL A 144 12.19 -3.79 -0.89
CA VAL A 144 11.68 -2.64 -0.13
C VAL A 144 12.81 -1.97 0.64
N ASP A 145 12.85 -0.63 0.62
CA ASP A 145 13.89 0.17 1.29
C ASP A 145 13.50 0.54 2.73
N ILE A 146 12.20 0.79 2.96
CA ILE A 146 11.66 1.21 4.26
C ILE A 146 10.36 0.44 4.55
N TYR A 147 10.25 -0.12 5.75
CA TYR A 147 9.05 -0.79 6.24
C TYR A 147 8.41 0.07 7.32
N LEU A 148 7.22 0.61 7.09
CA LEU A 148 6.48 1.41 8.06
C LEU A 148 5.28 0.60 8.59
N PRO A 149 5.42 -0.13 9.70
CA PRO A 149 4.36 -0.99 10.23
C PRO A 149 3.23 -0.19 10.91
N GLY A 150 2.09 -0.86 11.11
CA GLY A 150 0.87 -0.35 11.71
C GLY A 150 -0.37 -0.64 10.85
N CYS A 151 -1.55 -0.75 11.45
CA CYS A 151 -2.79 -1.06 10.72
C CYS A 151 -3.93 -0.08 11.06
N PRO A 152 -3.87 1.20 10.64
CA PRO A 152 -2.77 1.81 9.87
C PRO A 152 -1.62 2.33 10.74
N PRO A 153 -0.44 2.63 10.17
CA PRO A 153 0.60 3.38 10.86
C PRO A 153 0.05 4.74 11.29
N SER A 154 0.46 5.26 12.45
CA SER A 154 -0.04 6.55 12.93
C SER A 154 0.35 7.71 12.01
N ALA A 155 -0.49 8.75 11.97
CA ALA A 155 -0.23 9.97 11.21
C ALA A 155 1.13 10.60 11.59
N ASP A 156 1.50 10.56 12.87
CA ASP A 156 2.79 11.06 13.35
C ASP A 156 3.98 10.21 12.86
N ALA A 157 3.82 8.89 12.76
CA ALA A 157 4.84 8.01 12.22
C ALA A 157 5.04 8.25 10.72
N ILE A 158 3.94 8.39 9.97
CA ILE A 158 3.96 8.73 8.54
C ILE A 158 4.64 10.10 8.33
N TRP A 159 4.22 11.11 9.10
CA TRP A 159 4.81 12.45 9.07
C TRP A 159 6.32 12.42 9.35
N TYR A 160 6.76 11.69 10.38
CA TYR A 160 8.17 11.53 10.71
C TYR A 160 8.97 10.93 9.54
N VAL A 161 8.48 9.84 8.95
CA VAL A 161 9.16 9.19 7.81
C VAL A 161 9.30 10.15 6.63
N LEU A 162 8.23 10.84 6.25
CA LEU A 162 8.26 11.77 5.12
C LEU A 162 9.17 12.96 5.38
N THR A 163 9.17 13.52 6.60
CA THR A 163 10.02 14.68 6.95
C THR A 163 11.50 14.33 7.07
N GLU A 164 11.85 13.13 7.54
CA GLU A 164 13.24 12.66 7.52
C GLU A 164 13.75 12.51 6.08
N LEU A 165 12.94 11.92 5.19
CA LEU A 165 13.29 11.77 3.77
C LEU A 165 13.44 13.13 3.08
N LEU A 166 12.53 14.07 3.34
CA LEU A 166 12.63 15.45 2.85
C LEU A 166 13.92 16.14 3.33
N ALA A 167 14.40 15.80 4.52
CA ALA A 167 15.65 16.31 5.06
C ALA A 167 16.89 15.51 4.62
N GLY A 168 16.74 14.56 3.69
CA GLY A 168 17.82 13.73 3.16
C GLY A 168 18.35 12.69 4.14
N ARG A 169 17.58 12.33 5.17
CA ARG A 169 17.95 11.33 6.18
C ARG A 169 17.09 10.08 6.04
N MET A 170 17.71 8.91 6.22
CA MET A 170 16.95 7.67 6.35
C MET A 170 16.28 7.60 7.73
N PRO A 171 14.96 7.39 7.80
CA PRO A 171 14.25 7.37 9.07
C PRO A 171 14.68 6.18 9.92
N LYS A 172 14.78 6.40 11.23
CA LYS A 172 15.02 5.34 12.22
C LYS A 172 13.71 5.02 12.92
N LEU A 173 13.14 3.86 12.61
CA LEU A 173 11.86 3.43 13.17
C LEU A 173 12.10 2.77 14.52
N GLU A 174 11.99 3.57 15.59
CA GLU A 174 12.23 3.14 16.97
C GLU A 174 11.15 3.71 17.91
N GLY A 175 10.98 3.06 19.07
CA GLY A 175 10.11 3.56 20.14
C GLY A 175 8.66 3.74 19.71
N LYS A 176 8.13 4.97 19.85
CA LYS A 176 6.72 5.27 19.58
C LYS A 176 6.34 5.22 18.09
N VAL A 177 7.32 5.26 17.19
CA VAL A 177 7.14 5.26 15.73
C VAL A 177 7.10 3.83 15.16
N LEU A 178 7.65 2.85 15.89
CA LEU A 178 7.65 1.45 15.51
C LEU A 178 6.54 0.70 16.24
N LYS A 179 5.38 0.57 15.61
CA LYS A 179 4.23 -0.15 16.15
C LYS A 179 3.59 -1.07 15.12
N TYR A 180 3.04 -2.18 15.58
CA TYR A 180 2.27 -3.13 14.79
C TYR A 180 0.82 -3.14 15.29
N GLY A 181 -0.14 -3.45 14.41
CA GLY A 181 -1.56 -3.48 14.71
C GLY A 181 -2.21 -2.09 14.74
N MET A 182 -3.49 -2.05 15.15
CA MET A 182 -4.16 -0.78 15.43
C MET A 182 -3.54 -0.13 16.67
N ASP A 183 -3.36 1.19 16.64
CA ASP A 183 -3.11 1.98 17.83
C ASP A 183 -4.33 1.86 18.77
N GLY A 184 -4.32 0.83 19.61
CA GLY A 184 -5.20 0.73 20.75
C GLY A 184 -4.85 1.85 21.71
N GLY A 185 -5.75 2.84 21.80
CA GLY A 185 -5.73 3.85 22.86
C GLY A 185 -5.77 3.24 24.26
#